data_AF-H8ZBU5-F1
#
_entry.id   AF-H8ZBU5-F1
#
_cell.length_a   1.000
_cell.length_b   1.000
_cell.length_c   1.000
_cell.angle_alpha   90.00
_cell.angle_beta   90.00
_cell.angle_gamma   90.00
#
_symmetry.space_group_name_H-M   'P 1'
#
loop_
_entity.id
_entity.type
_entity.pdbx_description
1 polymer ?
#
loop_
_entity_poly.entity_id
_entity_poly.type
_entity_poly.pdbx_seq_one_letter_code
_entity_poly.pdbx_strand_id
1 'polypeptide(L)'
;MAKDSAAGTKRKVKKIRGENEPKKPTTEYFMFLRDARKTLQPGLSVKEQTKILSQAWSELAPEKKKKYSEEYAEAFKQYKEDLEEYKKTDEYQDVLKQNKDQKAAGSKKSTTPRKPSGYNLFVRENSAKISEERKGDAPMPSLKEISQMISKKWQALTEEEKAAYKAKALAGAEEKESSAENVEP
;
A
#
# COMPACT_ATOMS: atom_id res chain seq x y z
N MET A 1 25.64 -29.71 -0.45
CA MET A 1 24.20 -29.99 -0.64
C MET A 1 23.53 -29.77 0.71
N ALA A 2 22.47 -29.01 0.95
CA ALA A 2 21.72 -28.00 0.21
C ALA A 2 21.27 -26.97 1.28
N LYS A 3 21.31 -25.66 0.98
CA LYS A 3 20.75 -24.64 1.87
C LYS A 3 19.31 -24.39 1.46
N ASP A 4 18.38 -25.03 2.16
CA ASP A 4 16.98 -24.64 2.14
C ASP A 4 16.82 -23.30 2.87
N SER A 5 16.46 -22.27 2.12
CA SER A 5 15.97 -21.00 2.67
C SER A 5 14.99 -20.41 1.67
N ALA A 6 13.82 -21.03 1.60
CA ALA A 6 12.64 -20.44 0.98
C ALA A 6 12.01 -19.44 1.96
N ALA A 7 12.66 -18.28 2.13
CA ALA A 7 12.00 -17.12 2.71
C ALA A 7 10.93 -16.64 1.71
N GLY A 8 9.68 -17.03 1.95
CA GLY A 8 8.50 -16.65 1.17
C GLY A 8 8.28 -15.13 1.21
N THR A 9 9.02 -14.39 0.39
CA THR A 9 8.75 -12.98 0.14
C THR A 9 7.41 -12.90 -0.58
N LYS A 10 6.37 -12.44 0.12
CA LYS A 10 5.05 -12.16 -0.47
C LYS A 10 5.27 -11.28 -1.71
N ARG A 11 5.08 -11.84 -2.91
CA ARG A 11 5.26 -11.09 -4.16
C ARG A 11 4.26 -9.94 -4.16
N LYS A 12 4.76 -8.70 -4.15
CA LYS A 12 3.92 -7.52 -4.32
C LYS A 12 3.22 -7.64 -5.68
N VAL A 13 1.90 -7.50 -5.67
CA VAL A 13 1.10 -7.45 -6.89
C VAL A 13 1.62 -6.29 -7.75
N LYS A 14 2.05 -6.59 -8.99
CA LYS A 14 2.56 -5.58 -9.91
C LYS A 14 1.40 -4.69 -10.36
N LYS A 15 1.58 -3.38 -10.23
CA LYS A 15 0.64 -2.36 -10.70
C LYS A 15 0.46 -2.47 -12.22
N ILE A 16 -0.77 -2.47 -12.70
CA ILE A 16 -1.10 -2.36 -14.12
C ILE A 16 -0.74 -0.93 -14.58
N ARG A 17 -0.14 -0.82 -15.76
CA ARG A 17 0.18 0.46 -16.42
C ARG A 17 -0.59 0.55 -17.72
N GLY A 18 -1.01 1.77 -18.07
CA GLY A 18 -1.60 2.03 -19.38
C GLY A 18 -0.54 1.97 -20.47
N GLU A 19 -0.98 1.72 -21.70
CA GLU A 19 -0.13 1.73 -22.89
C GLU A 19 0.42 3.14 -23.12
N ASN A 20 -0.43 4.16 -22.98
CA ASN A 20 -0.03 5.55 -23.17
C ASN A 20 0.45 6.24 -21.88
N GLU A 21 0.70 5.50 -20.78
CA GLU A 21 1.24 6.09 -19.55
C GLU A 21 2.64 6.65 -19.82
N PRO A 22 2.85 7.99 -19.66
CA PRO A 22 4.16 8.58 -19.85
C PRO A 22 5.18 7.91 -18.93
N LYS A 23 6.37 7.62 -19.45
CA LYS A 23 7.43 6.99 -18.67
C LYS A 23 8.28 8.05 -18.02
N LYS A 24 8.59 7.86 -16.74
CA LYS A 24 9.53 8.74 -16.03
C LYS A 24 10.86 8.80 -16.79
N PRO A 25 11.41 10.00 -17.03
CA PRO A 25 12.69 10.11 -17.71
C PRO A 25 13.79 9.49 -16.87
N THR A 26 14.84 9.08 -17.56
CA THR A 26 16.03 8.50 -16.95
C THR A 26 16.80 9.60 -16.21
N THR A 27 17.28 9.34 -14.99
CA THR A 27 18.00 10.38 -14.22
C THR A 27 19.34 10.73 -14.86
N GLU A 28 19.85 11.92 -14.57
CA GLU A 28 21.15 12.44 -15.05
C GLU A 28 22.29 11.40 -14.98
N TYR A 29 22.39 10.66 -13.87
CA TYR A 29 23.39 9.60 -13.70
C TYR A 29 23.20 8.45 -14.69
N PHE A 30 21.97 7.96 -14.86
CA PHE A 30 21.72 6.86 -15.79
C PHE A 30 21.81 7.30 -17.26
N MET A 31 21.57 8.58 -17.57
CA MET A 31 21.85 9.16 -18.89
C MET A 31 23.36 9.15 -19.18
N PHE A 32 24.17 9.56 -18.21
CA PHE A 32 25.62 9.40 -18.29
C PHE A 32 26.02 7.93 -18.44
N LEU A 33 25.45 7.01 -17.64
CA LEU A 33 25.76 5.58 -17.76
C LEU A 33 25.45 5.03 -19.15
N ARG A 34 24.32 5.43 -19.76
CA ARG A 34 23.93 5.05 -21.12
C ARG A 34 25.00 5.45 -22.14
N ASP A 35 25.51 6.67 -22.03
CA ASP A 35 26.45 7.22 -23.00
C ASP A 35 27.88 6.73 -22.75
N ALA A 36 28.30 6.67 -21.49
CA ALA A 36 29.61 6.19 -21.09
C ALA A 36 29.77 4.65 -21.24
N ARG A 37 28.68 3.87 -21.21
CA ARG A 37 28.74 2.43 -21.50
C ARG A 37 29.18 2.16 -22.94
N LYS A 38 28.87 3.06 -23.90
CA LYS A 38 29.28 2.93 -25.31
C LYS A 38 30.79 3.05 -25.49
N THR A 39 31.48 3.70 -24.56
CA THR A 39 32.94 3.90 -24.60
C THR A 39 33.71 2.86 -23.79
N LEU A 40 33.03 1.93 -23.11
CA LEU A 40 33.68 0.85 -22.39
C LEU A 40 34.11 -0.27 -23.33
N GLN A 41 35.18 -0.97 -22.94
CA GLN A 41 35.64 -2.13 -23.68
C GLN A 41 34.60 -3.26 -23.65
N PRO A 42 34.42 -3.99 -24.76
CA PRO A 42 33.57 -5.18 -24.78
C PRO A 42 34.12 -6.26 -23.85
N GLY A 43 33.24 -7.11 -23.31
CA GLY A 43 33.63 -8.26 -22.47
C GLY A 43 33.66 -8.03 -20.96
N LEU A 44 33.53 -6.78 -20.49
CA LEU A 44 33.39 -6.48 -19.06
C LEU A 44 32.04 -6.95 -18.53
N SER A 45 32.02 -7.55 -17.33
CA SER A 45 30.76 -7.89 -16.67
C SER A 45 29.98 -6.63 -16.28
N VAL A 46 28.65 -6.74 -16.20
CA VAL A 46 27.80 -5.60 -15.79
C VAL A 46 28.24 -5.00 -14.45
N LYS A 47 28.70 -5.85 -13.52
CA LYS A 47 29.19 -5.42 -12.21
C LYS A 47 30.45 -4.56 -12.33
N GLU A 48 31.40 -4.95 -13.17
CA GLU A 48 32.63 -4.21 -13.43
C GLU A 48 32.34 -2.88 -14.15
N GLN A 49 31.48 -2.91 -15.17
CA GLN A 49 31.04 -1.71 -15.87
C GLN A 49 30.42 -0.69 -14.91
N THR A 50 29.49 -1.13 -14.04
CA THR A 50 28.86 -0.24 -13.06
C THR A 50 29.88 0.36 -12.10
N LYS A 51 30.86 -0.42 -11.63
CA LYS A 51 31.91 0.08 -10.73
C LYS A 51 32.72 1.19 -11.40
N ILE A 52 33.25 0.94 -12.60
CA ILE A 52 34.05 1.91 -13.36
C ILE A 52 33.25 3.19 -13.62
N LEU A 53 32.01 3.07 -14.10
CA LEU A 53 31.19 4.21 -14.44
C LEU A 53 30.73 5.01 -13.22
N SER A 54 30.49 4.35 -12.08
CA SER A 54 30.12 5.05 -10.84
C SER A 54 31.26 5.94 -10.32
N GLN A 55 32.51 5.47 -10.46
CA GLN A 55 33.69 6.25 -10.13
C GLN A 55 33.86 7.41 -11.11
N ALA A 56 33.76 7.13 -12.42
CA ALA A 56 33.85 8.15 -13.47
C ALA A 56 32.80 9.27 -13.30
N TRP A 57 31.57 8.93 -12.88
CA TRP A 57 30.56 9.94 -12.56
C TRP A 57 30.96 10.78 -11.35
N SER A 58 31.52 10.17 -10.31
CA SER A 58 31.95 10.91 -9.11
C SER A 58 33.04 11.93 -9.44
N GLU A 59 33.99 11.54 -10.29
CA GLU A 59 35.11 12.37 -10.77
C GLU A 59 34.74 13.32 -11.93
N LEU A 60 33.54 13.18 -12.50
CA LEU A 60 33.11 13.99 -13.64
C LEU A 60 33.00 15.48 -13.25
N ALA A 61 33.57 16.33 -14.12
CA ALA A 61 33.54 17.79 -13.96
C ALA A 61 32.11 18.31 -13.78
N PRO A 62 31.90 19.35 -12.94
CA PRO A 62 30.58 19.88 -12.64
C PRO A 62 29.85 20.39 -13.89
N GLU A 63 30.57 20.94 -14.87
CA GLU A 63 29.99 21.40 -16.14
C GLU A 63 29.38 20.26 -16.95
N LYS A 64 30.08 19.12 -17.01
CA LYS A 64 29.58 17.93 -17.70
C LYS A 64 28.41 17.30 -16.96
N LYS A 65 28.43 17.28 -15.62
CA LYS A 65 27.26 16.87 -14.81
C LYS A 65 26.06 17.78 -15.04
N LYS A 66 26.30 19.10 -15.11
CA LYS A 66 25.27 20.12 -15.33
C LYS A 66 24.50 19.88 -16.62
N LYS A 67 25.18 19.52 -17.72
CA LYS A 67 24.53 19.15 -18.99
C LYS A 67 23.48 18.05 -18.79
N TYR A 68 23.82 16.96 -18.10
CA TYR A 68 22.87 15.87 -17.84
C TYR A 68 21.74 16.28 -16.89
N SER A 69 22.03 17.19 -15.95
CA SER A 69 21.04 17.72 -15.02
C SER A 69 20.01 18.61 -15.72
N GLU A 70 20.47 19.48 -16.62
CA GLU A 70 19.61 20.32 -17.46
C GLU A 70 18.74 19.45 -18.39
N GLU A 71 19.33 18.47 -19.08
CA GLU A 71 18.60 17.53 -19.95
C GLU A 71 17.55 16.72 -19.17
N TYR A 72 17.90 16.28 -17.95
CA TYR A 72 16.94 15.62 -17.06
C TYR A 72 15.81 16.56 -16.62
N ALA A 73 16.14 17.81 -16.27
CA ALA A 73 15.15 18.79 -15.83
C ALA A 73 14.13 19.10 -16.93
N GLU A 74 14.58 19.27 -18.17
CA GLU A 74 13.72 19.48 -19.33
C GLU A 74 12.84 18.25 -19.62
N ALA A 75 13.44 17.06 -19.68
CA ALA A 75 12.68 15.82 -19.88
C ALA A 75 11.67 15.55 -18.75
N PHE A 76 12.01 15.92 -17.51
CA PHE A 76 11.12 15.78 -16.36
C PHE A 76 9.99 16.80 -16.37
N LYS A 77 10.23 18.00 -16.91
CA LYS A 77 9.18 18.99 -17.15
C LYS A 77 8.17 18.46 -18.19
N GLN A 78 8.65 17.99 -19.34
CA GLN A 78 7.78 17.40 -20.36
C GLN A 78 6.98 16.21 -19.82
N TYR A 79 7.65 15.28 -19.12
CA TYR A 79 6.99 14.13 -18.50
C TYR A 79 5.86 14.56 -17.54
N LYS A 80 6.02 15.65 -16.79
CA LYS A 80 4.95 16.14 -15.91
C LYS A 80 3.76 16.64 -16.72
N GLU A 81 4.00 17.40 -17.78
CA GLU A 81 2.96 17.92 -18.66
C GLU A 81 2.19 16.77 -19.31
N ASP A 82 2.90 15.81 -19.92
CA ASP A 82 2.31 14.61 -20.52
C ASP A 82 1.53 13.79 -19.49
N LEU A 83 2.03 13.68 -18.25
CA LEU A 83 1.36 12.95 -17.19
C LEU A 83 0.06 13.63 -16.73
N GLU A 84 0.04 14.97 -16.67
CA GLU A 84 -1.17 15.72 -16.36
C GLU A 84 -2.22 15.60 -17.46
N GLU A 85 -1.81 15.50 -18.73
CA GLU A 85 -2.71 15.21 -19.84
C GLU A 85 -3.22 13.76 -19.80
N TYR A 86 -2.33 12.79 -19.59
CA TYR A 86 -2.69 11.39 -19.44
C TYR A 86 -3.69 11.16 -18.30
N LYS A 87 -3.57 11.88 -17.18
CA LYS A 87 -4.53 11.78 -16.06
C LYS A 87 -5.97 12.16 -16.43
N LYS A 88 -6.17 12.90 -17.51
CA LYS A 88 -7.49 13.32 -18.01
C LYS A 88 -8.12 12.30 -18.96
N THR A 89 -7.38 11.27 -19.38
CA THR A 89 -7.89 10.27 -20.32
C THR A 89 -8.72 9.20 -19.61
N ASP A 90 -9.61 8.55 -20.36
CA ASP A 90 -10.38 7.40 -19.87
C ASP A 90 -9.47 6.22 -19.53
N GLU A 91 -8.38 6.04 -20.29
CA GLU A 91 -7.38 5.00 -20.03
C GLU A 91 -6.79 5.10 -18.61
N TYR A 92 -6.49 6.32 -18.15
CA TYR A 92 -6.00 6.53 -16.79
C TYR A 92 -7.04 6.08 -15.74
N GLN A 93 -8.32 6.40 -15.95
CA GLN A 93 -9.39 6.00 -15.04
C GLN A 93 -9.59 4.48 -15.03
N ASP A 94 -9.52 3.84 -16.20
CA ASP A 94 -9.60 2.39 -16.34
C ASP A 94 -8.43 1.71 -15.63
N VAL A 95 -7.20 2.19 -15.81
CA VAL A 95 -6.02 1.68 -15.11
C VAL A 95 -6.17 1.87 -13.59
N LEU A 96 -6.72 2.98 -13.11
CA LEU A 96 -7.00 3.18 -11.69
C LEU A 96 -8.01 2.16 -11.16
N LYS A 97 -9.11 1.92 -11.89
CA LYS A 97 -10.13 0.94 -11.53
C LYS A 97 -9.55 -0.47 -11.50
N GLN A 98 -8.83 -0.87 -12.55
CA GLN A 98 -8.19 -2.19 -12.63
C GLN A 98 -7.20 -2.41 -11.49
N ASN A 99 -6.39 -1.41 -11.15
CA ASN A 99 -5.47 -1.51 -10.00
C ASN A 99 -6.20 -1.62 -8.66
N LYS A 100 -7.33 -0.93 -8.49
CA LYS A 100 -8.18 -1.05 -7.29
C LYS A 100 -8.79 -2.44 -7.19
N ASP A 101 -9.31 -2.97 -8.30
CA ASP A 101 -9.90 -4.29 -8.41
C ASP A 101 -8.84 -5.39 -8.16
N GLN A 102 -7.62 -5.24 -8.71
CA GLN A 102 -6.49 -6.14 -8.48
C GLN A 102 -6.03 -6.11 -7.02
N LYS A 103 -6.04 -4.94 -6.37
CA LYS A 103 -5.75 -4.82 -4.92
C LYS A 103 -6.85 -5.46 -4.07
N ALA A 104 -8.12 -5.31 -4.46
CA ALA A 104 -9.25 -5.95 -3.78
C ALA A 104 -9.20 -7.49 -3.93
N ALA A 105 -8.88 -7.99 -5.13
CA ALA A 105 -8.71 -9.41 -5.41
C ALA A 105 -7.48 -10.01 -4.71
N GLY A 106 -6.36 -9.26 -4.66
CA GLY A 106 -5.16 -9.64 -3.90
C GLY A 106 -5.37 -9.59 -2.38
N SER A 107 -6.31 -8.76 -1.92
CA SER A 107 -6.92 -8.79 -0.60
C SER A 107 -8.00 -9.89 -0.55
N LYS A 108 -7.66 -11.15 -0.85
CA LYS A 108 -8.51 -12.26 -0.37
C LYS A 108 -8.62 -12.07 1.13
N LYS A 109 -9.84 -11.75 1.61
CA LYS A 109 -10.17 -11.81 3.03
C LYS A 109 -9.65 -13.17 3.49
N SER A 110 -8.73 -13.16 4.45
CA SER A 110 -8.40 -14.36 5.22
C SER A 110 -9.71 -15.09 5.50
N THR A 111 -9.84 -16.32 5.00
CA THR A 111 -11.00 -17.18 5.28
C THR A 111 -11.08 -17.49 6.77
N THR A 112 -9.97 -17.32 7.50
CA THR A 112 -9.95 -17.32 8.95
C THR A 112 -10.65 -16.06 9.49
N PRO A 113 -11.77 -16.20 10.22
CA PRO A 113 -12.40 -15.07 10.90
C PRO A 113 -11.39 -14.43 11.86
N ARG A 114 -11.24 -13.11 11.79
CA ARG A 114 -10.36 -12.40 12.72
C ARG A 114 -11.01 -12.39 14.10
N LYS A 115 -10.25 -12.77 15.14
CA LYS A 115 -10.70 -12.65 16.54
C LYS A 115 -11.13 -11.18 16.78
N PRO A 116 -12.38 -10.92 17.19
CA PRO A 116 -12.84 -9.56 17.41
C PRO A 116 -11.98 -8.89 18.49
N SER A 117 -11.65 -7.62 18.33
CA SER A 117 -11.04 -6.82 19.39
C SER A 117 -12.09 -6.42 20.42
N GLY A 118 -11.69 -6.13 21.66
CA GLY A 118 -12.58 -5.55 22.68
C GLY A 118 -13.32 -4.31 22.18
N TYR A 119 -12.67 -3.47 21.36
CA TYR A 119 -13.33 -2.34 20.71
C TYR A 119 -14.41 -2.77 19.70
N ASN A 120 -14.19 -3.82 18.91
CA ASN A 120 -15.18 -4.29 17.96
C ASN A 120 -16.44 -4.85 18.66
N LEU A 121 -16.27 -5.52 19.80
CA LEU A 121 -17.39 -5.94 20.65
C LEU A 121 -18.15 -4.73 21.18
N PHE A 122 -17.43 -3.75 21.74
CA PHE A 122 -18.01 -2.52 22.24
C PHE A 122 -18.81 -1.78 21.16
N VAL A 123 -18.26 -1.68 19.95
CA VAL A 123 -18.93 -1.05 18.80
C VAL A 123 -20.22 -1.79 18.46
N ARG A 124 -20.22 -3.14 18.44
CA ARG A 124 -21.43 -3.93 18.14
C ARG A 124 -22.52 -3.74 19.20
N GLU A 125 -22.15 -3.76 20.48
CA GLU A 125 -23.12 -3.58 21.57
C GLU A 125 -23.69 -2.15 21.61
N ASN A 126 -22.85 -1.13 21.37
CA ASN A 126 -23.28 0.27 21.45
C ASN A 126 -23.99 0.75 20.18
N SER A 127 -23.68 0.20 19.00
CA SER A 127 -24.40 0.51 17.77
C SER A 127 -25.84 0.01 17.80
N ALA A 128 -26.07 -1.20 18.35
CA ALA A 128 -27.42 -1.71 18.59
C ALA A 128 -28.19 -0.80 19.56
N LYS A 129 -27.59 -0.41 20.69
CA LYS A 129 -28.21 0.49 21.67
C LYS A 129 -28.57 1.86 21.11
N ILE A 130 -27.70 2.48 20.29
CA ILE A 130 -28.02 3.76 19.64
C ILE A 130 -29.20 3.63 18.68
N SER A 131 -29.37 2.46 18.03
CA SER A 131 -30.52 2.20 17.17
C SER A 131 -31.81 1.97 17.96
N GLU A 132 -31.73 1.33 19.14
CA GLU A 132 -32.89 1.03 20.00
C GLU A 132 -33.34 2.21 20.86
N GLU A 133 -32.41 3.02 21.38
CA GLU A 133 -32.69 4.21 22.20
C GLU A 133 -33.27 5.39 21.39
N ARG A 134 -33.49 5.20 20.08
CA ARG A 134 -34.07 6.22 19.20
C ARG A 134 -35.52 6.49 19.62
N LYS A 135 -35.75 7.64 20.27
CA LYS A 135 -37.09 8.13 20.59
C LYS A 135 -37.77 8.69 19.33
N GLY A 136 -38.88 8.08 18.93
CA GLY A 136 -39.83 8.62 17.94
C GLY A 136 -39.34 8.71 16.48
N ASP A 137 -39.89 9.68 15.75
CA ASP A 137 -39.67 9.92 14.31
C ASP A 137 -38.35 10.65 13.97
N ALA A 138 -37.40 10.69 14.91
CA ALA A 138 -36.09 11.28 14.64
C ALA A 138 -35.40 10.57 13.45
N PRO A 139 -34.76 11.31 12.52
CA PRO A 139 -34.05 10.71 11.39
C PRO A 139 -32.91 9.82 11.89
N MET A 140 -32.71 8.67 11.22
CA MET A 140 -31.65 7.74 11.59
C MET A 140 -30.28 8.43 11.42
N PRO A 141 -29.44 8.47 12.47
CA PRO A 141 -28.10 9.03 12.35
C PRO A 141 -27.29 8.20 11.35
N SER A 142 -26.47 8.86 10.55
CA SER A 142 -25.61 8.20 9.59
C SER A 142 -24.62 7.27 10.28
N LEU A 143 -24.15 6.25 9.57
CA LEU A 143 -23.14 5.32 10.08
C LEU A 143 -21.89 6.06 10.62
N LYS A 144 -21.52 7.18 9.97
CA LYS A 144 -20.42 8.04 10.41
C LYS A 144 -20.70 8.67 11.78
N GLU A 145 -21.90 9.20 11.99
CA GLU A 145 -22.31 9.80 13.26
C GLU A 145 -22.40 8.76 14.37
N ILE A 146 -22.97 7.58 14.09
CA ILE A 146 -22.99 6.45 15.03
C ILE A 146 -21.56 6.04 15.41
N SER A 147 -20.67 5.89 14.44
CA SER A 147 -19.27 5.54 14.69
C SER A 147 -18.53 6.60 15.53
N GLN A 148 -18.79 7.89 15.28
CA GLN A 148 -18.24 8.99 16.08
C GLN A 148 -18.77 8.97 17.52
N MET A 149 -20.07 8.75 17.72
CA MET A 149 -20.68 8.64 19.04
C MET A 149 -20.09 7.47 19.83
N ILE A 150 -19.99 6.29 19.22
CA ILE A 150 -19.41 5.10 19.85
C ILE A 150 -17.92 5.33 20.17
N SER A 151 -17.16 5.96 19.27
CA SER A 151 -15.74 6.26 19.51
C SER A 151 -15.55 7.19 20.71
N LYS A 152 -16.41 8.20 20.86
CA LYS A 152 -16.43 9.07 22.04
C LYS A 152 -16.75 8.29 23.31
N LYS A 153 -17.77 7.41 23.27
CA LYS A 153 -18.12 6.53 24.40
C LYS A 153 -16.96 5.61 24.79
N TRP A 154 -16.24 5.03 23.82
CA TRP A 154 -15.07 4.19 24.08
C TRP A 154 -13.92 4.95 24.75
N GLN A 155 -13.65 6.19 24.31
CA GLN A 155 -12.61 7.02 24.91
C GLN A 155 -12.94 7.43 26.35
N ALA A 156 -14.23 7.60 26.66
CA ALA A 156 -14.71 7.93 28.00
C ALA A 156 -14.70 6.76 28.99
N LEU A 157 -14.52 5.51 28.52
CA LEU A 157 -14.37 4.36 29.41
C LEU A 157 -13.06 4.41 30.18
N THR A 158 -13.10 3.91 31.41
CA THR A 158 -11.93 3.63 32.23
C THR A 158 -11.08 2.51 31.62
N GLU A 159 -9.82 2.42 32.02
CA GLU A 159 -8.93 1.34 31.56
C GLU A 159 -9.42 -0.05 32.03
N GLU A 160 -10.07 -0.13 33.19
CA GLU A 160 -10.68 -1.35 33.71
C GLU A 160 -11.84 -1.83 32.84
N GLU A 161 -12.73 -0.91 32.42
CA GLU A 161 -13.84 -1.25 31.52
C GLU A 161 -13.34 -1.64 30.13
N LYS A 162 -12.35 -0.94 29.58
CA LYS A 162 -11.71 -1.33 28.31
C LYS A 162 -11.03 -2.69 28.43
N ALA A 163 -10.40 -3.00 29.56
CA ALA A 163 -9.80 -4.30 29.84
C ALA A 163 -10.87 -5.40 29.91
N ALA A 164 -12.02 -5.14 30.52
CA ALA A 164 -13.15 -6.06 30.55
C ALA A 164 -13.66 -6.39 29.13
N TYR A 165 -13.77 -5.40 28.23
CA TYR A 165 -14.13 -5.65 26.83
C TYR A 165 -13.05 -6.45 26.08
N LYS A 166 -11.76 -6.22 26.35
CA LYS A 166 -10.67 -7.02 25.78
C LYS A 166 -10.74 -8.48 26.26
N ALA A 167 -10.95 -8.70 27.56
CA ALA A 167 -11.10 -10.04 28.14
C ALA A 167 -12.33 -10.76 27.56
N LYS A 168 -13.48 -10.07 27.46
CA LYS A 168 -14.70 -10.59 26.84
C LYS A 168 -14.50 -10.98 25.36
N ALA A 169 -13.69 -10.23 24.63
CA ALA A 169 -13.38 -10.51 23.24
C ALA A 169 -12.43 -11.71 23.06
N LEU A 170 -11.52 -11.91 24.01
CA LEU A 170 -10.67 -13.11 24.07
C LEU A 170 -11.49 -14.35 24.41
N ALA A 171 -12.27 -14.31 25.50
CA ALA A 171 -13.09 -15.44 25.93
C ALA A 171 -14.11 -15.87 24.85
N GLY A 172 -14.83 -14.92 24.25
CA GLY A 172 -15.77 -15.24 23.17
C GLY A 172 -15.09 -15.70 21.86
N ALA A 173 -13.79 -15.46 21.69
CA ALA A 173 -13.02 -16.03 20.59
C ALA A 173 -12.59 -17.48 20.89
N GLU A 174 -12.29 -17.81 22.15
CA GLU A 174 -11.95 -19.17 22.60
C GLU A 174 -13.15 -20.12 22.58
N GLU A 175 -14.34 -19.67 23.00
CA GLU A 175 -15.57 -20.50 22.94
C GLU A 175 -15.97 -20.86 21.51
N LYS A 176 -15.82 -19.92 20.56
CA LYS A 176 -16.07 -20.19 19.14
C LYS A 176 -15.03 -21.09 18.49
N GLU A 177 -13.80 -21.10 19.01
CA GLU A 177 -12.72 -21.96 18.56
C GLU A 177 -12.95 -23.39 19.07
N SER A 178 -13.31 -23.56 20.35
CA SER A 178 -13.69 -24.85 20.95
C SER A 178 -14.94 -25.46 20.32
N SER A 179 -15.96 -24.65 20.00
CA SER A 179 -17.17 -25.14 19.33
C SER A 179 -16.96 -25.47 17.85
N ALA A 180 -15.91 -24.95 17.21
CA ALA A 180 -15.59 -25.28 15.81
C ALA A 180 -14.78 -26.58 15.69
N GLU A 181 -14.04 -26.97 16.73
CA GLU A 181 -13.27 -28.22 16.78
C GLU A 181 -14.13 -29.45 17.14
N ASN A 182 -15.32 -29.24 17.71
CA ASN A 182 -16.26 -30.31 18.06
C ASN A 182 -17.35 -30.54 16.99
N VAL A 183 -17.18 -29.99 15.78
CA VAL A 183 -18.06 -30.22 14.63
C VAL A 183 -17.21 -30.70 13.45
N GLU A 184 -16.80 -31.97 13.51
CA GLU A 184 -16.41 -32.77 12.34
C GLU A 184 -16.90 -34.22 12.56
N PRO A 185 -17.13 -34.98 11.47
CA PRO A 185 -18.45 -35.42 11.00
C PRO A 185 -19.11 -36.60 11.72
#